data_AF-A0A2I0KTU0-F1
#
_entry.id   AF-A0A2I0KTU0-F1
#
_cell.length_a   1.000
_cell.length_b   1.000
_cell.length_c   1.000
_cell.angle_alpha   90.00
_cell.angle_beta   90.00
_cell.angle_gamma   90.00
#
_symmetry.space_group_name_H-M   'P 1'
#
loop_
_entity.id
_entity.type
_entity.pdbx_description
1 polymer ?
#
loop_
_entity_poly.entity_id
_entity_poly.type
_entity_poly.pdbx_seq_one_letter_code
_entity_poly.pdbx_strand_id
1 'polypeptide(L)'
;MAMAGLYRRVLPSPPAVDFSSDEGKKLFIEAIQAGTMEGFYKLISNFQTQLEPAYCGLATLSMVLNALSIDPKIRWRGPWRWFDESMLDCCEPLEKVKAEGISLGKVACLAQCAGAEVQAFRTSETTLDRFRQHVQSCSVSDGCHLVSSYHRGTLKQTGTGHFSPIGGYHAGRDMVLILDVA
;
A
#
# COMPACT_ATOMS: atom_id res chain seq x y z
N MET A 1 -14.83 1.26 -30.54
CA MET A 1 -15.66 0.51 -29.57
C MET A 1 -15.55 1.22 -28.23
N ALA A 2 -16.66 1.45 -27.53
CA ALA A 2 -16.60 1.98 -26.17
C ALA A 2 -15.91 0.94 -25.28
N MET A 3 -14.88 1.34 -24.54
CA MET A 3 -14.28 0.45 -23.55
C MET A 3 -15.31 0.12 -22.47
N ALA A 4 -15.48 -1.17 -22.18
CA ALA A 4 -16.32 -1.60 -21.07
C ALA A 4 -15.78 -1.00 -19.76
N GLY A 5 -16.67 -0.36 -19.00
CA GLY A 5 -16.31 0.24 -17.71
C GLY A 5 -15.75 -0.79 -16.73
N LEU A 6 -14.84 -0.34 -15.87
CA LEU A 6 -14.29 -1.12 -14.75
C LEU A 6 -15.03 -0.86 -13.43
N TYR A 7 -16.11 -0.08 -13.46
CA TYR A 7 -16.86 0.35 -12.29
C TYR A 7 -17.40 -0.84 -11.48
N ARG A 8 -17.01 -0.91 -10.21
CA ARG A 8 -17.49 -1.89 -9.21
C ARG A 8 -17.48 -3.34 -9.71
N ARG A 9 -16.39 -3.75 -10.36
CA ARG A 9 -16.18 -5.18 -10.65
C ARG A 9 -16.13 -5.96 -9.34
N VAL A 10 -16.85 -7.07 -9.29
CA VAL A 10 -16.87 -7.96 -8.13
C VAL A 10 -15.46 -8.48 -7.88
N LEU A 11 -15.00 -8.39 -6.64
CA LEU A 11 -13.71 -8.93 -6.22
C LEU A 11 -13.71 -10.46 -6.41
N PRO A 12 -12.77 -11.04 -7.18
CA PRO A 12 -12.65 -12.49 -7.32
C PRO A 12 -12.35 -13.16 -5.97
N SER A 13 -13.22 -14.06 -5.55
CA SER A 13 -13.08 -14.86 -4.33
C SER A 13 -13.34 -16.32 -4.65
N PRO A 14 -12.35 -17.24 -4.57
CA PRO A 14 -10.92 -17.02 -4.24
C PRO A 14 -10.07 -16.39 -5.37
N PRO A 15 -8.89 -15.81 -5.07
CA PRO A 15 -8.14 -15.99 -3.81
C PRO A 15 -8.36 -14.91 -2.74
N ALA A 16 -9.01 -13.79 -3.05
CA ALA A 16 -9.21 -12.71 -2.09
C ALA A 16 -10.54 -12.86 -1.32
N VAL A 17 -10.68 -12.14 -0.21
CA VAL A 17 -11.93 -11.95 0.52
C VAL A 17 -12.21 -10.46 0.58
N ASP A 18 -13.42 -10.04 0.23
CA ASP A 18 -13.80 -8.63 0.28
C ASP A 18 -13.85 -8.18 1.75
N PHE A 19 -13.12 -7.10 2.07
CA PHE A 19 -13.06 -6.52 3.41
C PHE A 19 -14.45 -6.17 3.96
N SER A 20 -15.36 -5.73 3.10
CA SER A 20 -16.72 -5.32 3.49
C SER A 20 -17.71 -6.49 3.65
N SER A 21 -17.31 -7.71 3.27
CA SER A 21 -18.11 -8.92 3.47
C SER A 21 -18.12 -9.36 4.94
N ASP A 22 -19.06 -10.23 5.32
CA ASP A 22 -19.14 -10.75 6.69
C ASP A 22 -17.90 -11.58 7.07
N GLU A 23 -17.35 -12.35 6.12
CA GLU A 23 -16.08 -13.06 6.31
C GLU A 23 -14.90 -12.09 6.45
N GLY A 24 -14.86 -11.03 5.65
CA GLY A 24 -13.82 -9.98 5.73
C GLY A 24 -13.81 -9.29 7.10
N LYS A 25 -14.99 -8.90 7.60
CA LYS A 25 -15.17 -8.31 8.94
C LYS A 25 -14.73 -9.28 10.04
N LYS A 26 -15.06 -10.57 9.90
CA LYS A 26 -14.65 -11.60 10.85
C LYS A 26 -13.13 -11.74 10.92
N LEU A 27 -12.47 -11.89 9.76
CA LEU A 27 -11.00 -11.94 9.67
C LEU A 27 -10.35 -10.70 10.29
N PHE A 28 -10.93 -9.53 10.06
CA PHE A 28 -10.44 -8.28 10.64
C PHE A 28 -10.54 -8.25 12.17
N ILE A 29 -11.69 -8.65 12.74
CA ILE A 29 -11.89 -8.70 14.20
C ILE A 29 -10.93 -9.72 14.84
N GLU A 30 -10.78 -10.90 14.23
CA GLU A 30 -9.85 -11.93 14.70
C GLU A 30 -8.40 -11.44 14.70
N ALA A 31 -7.97 -10.71 13.66
CA ALA A 31 -6.64 -10.11 13.59
C ALA A 31 -6.43 -8.97 14.61
N ILE A 32 -7.44 -8.14 14.86
CA ILE A 32 -7.39 -7.13 15.94
C ILE A 32 -7.22 -7.80 17.29
N GLN A 33 -8.01 -8.83 17.58
CA GLN A 33 -7.93 -9.56 18.85
C GLN A 33 -6.57 -10.26 19.03
N ALA A 34 -5.93 -10.64 17.92
CA ALA A 34 -4.57 -11.19 17.91
C ALA A 34 -3.46 -10.12 18.01
N GLY A 35 -3.79 -8.83 17.99
CA GLY A 35 -2.82 -7.73 18.09
C GLY A 35 -1.98 -7.52 16.82
N THR A 36 -2.42 -8.01 15.66
CA THR A 36 -1.68 -7.96 14.38
C THR A 36 -2.30 -6.98 13.39
N MET A 37 -2.87 -5.89 13.90
CA MET A 37 -3.50 -4.81 13.14
C MET A 37 -3.05 -3.41 13.60
N GLU A 38 -1.97 -3.29 14.37
CA GLU A 38 -1.53 -2.00 14.95
C GLU A 38 -1.25 -0.94 13.87
N GLY A 39 -0.62 -1.35 12.77
CA GLY A 39 -0.36 -0.46 11.63
C GLY A 39 -1.64 0.03 10.93
N PHE A 40 -2.74 -0.72 11.00
CA PHE A 40 -4.01 -0.38 10.33
C PHE A 40 -4.53 0.97 10.77
N TYR A 41 -4.48 1.28 12.08
CA TYR A 41 -5.10 2.50 12.62
C TYR A 41 -4.48 3.77 12.03
N LYS A 42 -3.15 3.82 11.90
CA LYS A 42 -2.48 4.98 11.28
C LYS A 42 -2.68 5.01 9.76
N LEU A 43 -2.65 3.86 9.09
CA LEU A 43 -2.84 3.78 7.64
C LEU A 43 -4.26 4.20 7.24
N ILE A 44 -5.30 3.75 7.95
CA ILE A 44 -6.70 4.06 7.60
C ILE A 44 -7.02 5.55 7.83
N SER A 45 -6.41 6.19 8.83
CA SER A 45 -6.52 7.64 9.04
C SER A 45 -5.90 8.47 7.90
N ASN A 46 -5.10 7.84 7.05
CA ASN A 46 -4.43 8.45 5.91
C ASN A 46 -4.92 7.90 4.56
N PHE A 47 -5.94 7.04 4.55
CA PHE A 47 -6.34 6.32 3.34
C PHE A 47 -6.89 7.26 2.27
N GLN A 48 -6.44 7.05 1.04
CA GLN A 48 -6.78 7.87 -0.10
C GLN A 48 -6.88 7.05 -1.38
N THR A 49 -7.56 7.61 -2.37
CA THR A 49 -7.60 7.09 -3.74
C THR A 49 -6.46 7.70 -4.54
N GLN A 50 -5.76 6.88 -5.33
CA GLN A 50 -4.72 7.34 -6.25
C GLN A 50 -5.25 8.39 -7.24
N LEU A 51 -4.54 9.50 -7.43
CA LEU A 51 -5.02 10.61 -8.27
C LEU A 51 -4.97 10.29 -9.77
N GLU A 52 -4.08 9.39 -10.17
CA GLU A 52 -3.94 8.93 -11.56
C GLU A 52 -3.87 7.40 -11.60
N PRO A 53 -4.32 6.74 -12.69
CA PRO A 53 -4.25 5.28 -12.82
C PRO A 53 -2.84 4.68 -12.63
N ALA A 54 -1.80 5.45 -12.92
CA ALA A 54 -0.40 5.04 -12.78
C ALA A 54 0.23 5.42 -11.41
N TYR A 55 -0.48 6.18 -10.56
CA TYR A 55 0.05 6.74 -9.31
C TYR A 55 -0.11 5.83 -8.09
N CYS A 56 -0.49 4.56 -8.24
CA CYS A 56 -0.63 3.64 -7.10
C CYS A 56 0.60 3.62 -6.17
N GLY A 57 1.82 3.71 -6.71
CA GLY A 57 3.04 3.82 -5.92
C GLY A 57 3.16 5.13 -5.14
N LEU A 58 2.80 6.27 -5.74
CA LEU A 58 2.85 7.59 -5.09
C LEU A 58 1.76 7.74 -4.02
N ALA A 59 0.55 7.26 -4.31
CA ALA A 59 -0.57 7.23 -3.36
C ALA A 59 -0.23 6.38 -2.13
N THR A 60 0.35 5.19 -2.36
CA THR A 60 0.81 4.30 -1.30
C THR A 60 1.90 4.95 -0.45
N LEU A 61 2.88 5.61 -1.07
CA LEU A 61 3.96 6.26 -0.32
C LEU A 61 3.47 7.45 0.49
N SER A 62 2.66 8.33 -0.08
CA SER A 62 2.14 9.48 0.68
C SER A 62 1.28 9.02 1.85
N MET A 63 0.47 7.97 1.70
CA MET A 63 -0.22 7.34 2.83
C MET A 63 0.74 6.89 3.94
N VAL A 64 1.78 6.13 3.58
CA VAL A 64 2.73 5.55 4.55
C VAL A 64 3.57 6.63 5.23
N LEU A 65 4.05 7.63 4.48
CA LEU A 65 4.86 8.71 5.04
C LEU A 65 4.05 9.57 6.02
N ASN A 66 2.78 9.85 5.72
CA ASN A 66 1.88 10.55 6.64
C ASN A 66 1.53 9.69 7.85
N ALA A 67 1.31 8.38 7.67
CA ALA A 67 1.11 7.44 8.78
C ALA A 67 2.33 7.40 9.73
N LEU A 68 3.55 7.46 9.19
CA LEU A 68 4.78 7.59 9.97
C LEU A 68 4.99 8.99 10.58
N SER A 69 4.10 9.95 10.29
CA SER A 69 4.21 11.35 10.72
C SER A 69 5.53 12.02 10.30
N ILE A 70 6.05 11.64 9.13
CA ILE A 70 7.22 12.29 8.56
C ILE A 70 6.81 13.67 8.04
N ASP A 71 7.60 14.69 8.40
CA ASP A 71 7.33 16.07 8.01
C ASP A 71 7.91 16.36 6.62
N PRO A 72 7.09 16.65 5.59
CA PRO A 72 7.58 16.89 4.23
C PRO A 72 8.41 18.17 4.09
N LYS A 73 8.46 19.03 5.13
CA LYS A 73 9.15 20.34 5.14
C LYS A 73 8.66 21.34 4.09
N ILE A 74 7.67 20.96 3.28
CA ILE A 74 7.01 21.78 2.28
C ILE A 74 5.52 21.89 2.65
N ARG A 75 4.91 23.02 2.34
CA ARG A 75 3.47 23.25 2.57
C ARG A 75 2.67 22.56 1.47
N TRP A 76 1.66 21.80 1.87
CA TRP A 76 0.68 21.22 0.95
C TRP A 76 -0.42 22.23 0.62
N ARG A 77 -1.08 22.76 1.65
CA ARG A 77 -2.16 23.75 1.52
C ARG A 77 -2.13 24.73 2.69
N GLY A 78 -2.03 26.03 2.40
CA GLY A 78 -1.99 27.05 3.45
C GLY A 78 -0.86 26.77 4.48
N PRO A 79 -1.14 26.75 5.80
CA PRO A 79 -0.13 26.41 6.81
C PRO A 79 0.12 24.90 6.95
N TRP A 80 -0.68 24.05 6.31
CA TRP A 80 -0.64 22.60 6.48
C TRP A 80 0.51 21.96 5.70
N ARG A 81 1.21 21.04 6.36
CA ARG A 81 2.28 20.23 5.78
C ARG A 81 1.84 18.77 5.85
N TRP A 82 1.73 18.16 4.68
CA TRP A 82 1.24 16.79 4.50
C TRP A 82 1.82 16.26 3.20
N PHE A 83 2.21 14.99 3.16
CA PHE A 83 2.62 14.39 1.89
C PHE A 83 1.42 14.25 0.97
N ASP A 84 1.64 14.63 -0.28
CA ASP A 84 0.73 14.49 -1.40
C ASP A 84 1.51 13.84 -2.55
N GLU A 85 0.80 13.14 -3.45
CA GLU A 85 1.41 12.45 -4.59
C GLU A 85 2.26 13.40 -5.46
N SER A 86 1.88 14.68 -5.56
CA SER A 86 2.62 15.70 -6.30
C SER A 86 3.96 16.12 -5.68
N MET A 87 4.27 15.68 -4.46
CA MET A 87 5.54 15.99 -3.78
C MET A 87 6.62 14.91 -3.96
N LEU A 88 6.29 13.81 -4.63
CA LEU A 88 7.12 12.61 -4.68
C LEU A 88 7.85 12.47 -6.02
N ASP A 89 8.72 13.43 -6.35
CA ASP A 89 9.34 13.55 -7.68
C ASP A 89 10.88 13.50 -7.68
N CYS A 90 11.53 13.38 -6.52
CA CYS A 90 12.98 13.52 -6.42
C CYS A 90 13.80 12.40 -7.09
N CYS A 91 13.20 11.22 -7.33
CA CYS A 91 13.88 10.09 -7.98
C CYS A 91 13.36 9.77 -9.38
N GLU A 92 12.15 10.23 -9.73
CA GLU A 92 11.51 10.01 -11.02
C GLU A 92 10.51 11.15 -11.27
N PRO A 93 10.55 11.84 -12.43
CA PRO A 93 9.61 12.91 -12.73
C PRO A 93 8.16 12.43 -12.76
N LEU A 94 7.24 13.22 -12.19
CA LEU A 94 5.81 12.89 -12.12
C LEU A 94 5.20 12.57 -13.49
N GLU A 95 5.56 13.32 -14.53
CA GLU A 95 5.06 13.08 -15.90
C GLU A 95 5.42 11.69 -16.42
N LYS A 96 6.60 11.18 -16.07
CA LYS A 96 7.01 9.83 -16.45
C LYS A 96 6.29 8.78 -15.61
N VAL A 97 6.14 9.02 -14.30
CA VAL A 97 5.33 8.14 -13.44
C VAL A 97 3.88 8.07 -13.93
N LYS A 98 3.33 9.17 -14.43
CA LYS A 98 1.97 9.24 -14.97
C LYS A 98 1.83 8.43 -16.25
N ALA A 99 2.85 8.42 -17.11
CA ALA A 99 2.86 7.69 -18.37
C ALA A 99 3.13 6.19 -18.20
N GLU A 100 4.04 5.81 -17.30
CA GLU A 100 4.62 4.45 -17.26
C GLU A 100 4.40 3.72 -15.92
N GLY A 101 3.94 4.41 -14.89
CA GLY A 101 3.97 3.93 -13.52
C GLY A 101 5.37 4.05 -12.90
N ILE A 102 5.61 3.30 -11.83
CA ILE A 102 6.86 3.38 -11.07
C ILE A 102 7.36 1.99 -10.68
N SER A 103 8.68 1.80 -10.65
CA SER A 103 9.30 0.54 -10.24
C SER A 103 9.56 0.48 -8.73
N LEU A 104 9.69 -0.73 -8.16
CA LEU A 104 10.00 -0.93 -6.74
C LEU A 104 11.25 -0.14 -6.28
N GLY A 105 12.31 -0.13 -7.10
CA GLY A 105 13.53 0.60 -6.77
C GLY A 105 13.33 2.12 -6.70
N LYS A 106 12.47 2.67 -7.57
CA LYS A 106 12.13 4.10 -7.56
C LYS A 106 11.20 4.45 -6.40
N VAL A 107 10.23 3.59 -6.06
CA VAL A 107 9.42 3.73 -4.84
C VAL A 107 10.29 3.75 -3.59
N ALA A 108 11.26 2.83 -3.48
CA ALA A 108 12.20 2.82 -2.35
C ALA A 108 13.04 4.09 -2.29
N CYS A 109 13.55 4.57 -3.43
CA CYS A 109 14.30 5.82 -3.52
C CYS A 109 13.47 7.03 -3.06
N LEU A 110 12.22 7.14 -3.51
CA LEU A 110 11.32 8.23 -3.10
C LEU A 110 11.06 8.22 -1.58
N ALA A 111 10.85 7.03 -1.00
CA ALA A 111 10.66 6.89 0.45
C ALA A 111 11.90 7.33 1.25
N GLN A 112 13.11 6.93 0.80
CA GLN A 112 14.37 7.35 1.43
C GLN A 112 14.58 8.86 1.33
N CYS A 113 14.35 9.41 0.13
CA CYS A 113 14.44 10.84 -0.14
C CYS A 113 13.44 11.66 0.70
N ALA A 114 12.25 11.13 0.97
CA ALA A 114 11.26 11.72 1.84
C ALA A 114 11.62 11.64 3.34
N GLY A 115 12.70 10.93 3.71
CA GLY A 115 13.21 10.83 5.07
C GLY A 115 12.81 9.56 5.83
N ALA A 116 12.26 8.55 5.17
CA ALA A 116 11.97 7.26 5.79
C ALA A 116 13.21 6.35 5.84
N GLU A 117 13.30 5.50 6.86
CA GLU A 117 14.17 4.33 6.84
C GLU A 117 13.53 3.24 5.96
N VAL A 118 14.27 2.70 5.00
CA VAL A 118 13.71 1.80 3.97
C VAL A 118 14.55 0.55 3.81
N GLN A 119 13.88 -0.60 3.91
CA GLN A 119 14.40 -1.90 3.48
C GLN A 119 13.55 -2.40 2.32
N ALA A 120 14.19 -2.66 1.17
CA ALA A 120 13.52 -3.12 -0.04
C ALA A 120 14.02 -4.52 -0.41
N PHE A 121 13.09 -5.42 -0.71
CA PHE A 121 13.38 -6.81 -1.05
C PHE A 121 12.69 -7.15 -2.36
N ARG A 122 13.45 -7.58 -3.38
CA ARG A 122 12.84 -8.23 -4.55
C ARG A 122 12.49 -9.67 -4.21
N THR A 123 11.48 -10.22 -4.88
CA THR A 123 11.08 -11.62 -4.71
C THR A 123 12.20 -12.61 -5.02
N SER A 124 13.15 -12.27 -5.88
CA SER A 124 14.35 -13.06 -6.18
C SER A 124 15.43 -13.00 -5.09
N GLU A 125 15.32 -12.06 -4.14
CA GLU A 125 16.33 -11.78 -3.11
C GLU A 125 15.85 -12.21 -1.70
N THR A 126 14.61 -12.71 -1.58
CA THR A 126 14.00 -13.09 -0.30
C THR A 126 13.16 -14.37 -0.44
N THR A 127 12.63 -14.87 0.68
CA THR A 127 11.75 -16.04 0.71
C THR A 127 10.37 -15.67 1.24
N LEU A 128 9.38 -16.53 0.99
CA LEU A 128 8.03 -16.34 1.51
C LEU A 128 8.02 -16.29 3.06
N ASP A 129 8.83 -17.11 3.72
CA ASP A 129 8.91 -17.11 5.19
C ASP A 129 9.52 -15.82 5.73
N ARG A 130 10.52 -15.25 5.04
CA ARG A 130 11.06 -13.93 5.38
C ARG A 130 10.02 -12.83 5.15
N PHE A 131 9.26 -12.89 4.07
CA PHE A 131 8.15 -11.97 3.82
C PHE A 131 7.11 -12.04 4.96
N ARG A 132 6.69 -13.24 5.38
CA ARG A 132 5.77 -13.42 6.51
C ARG A 132 6.33 -12.85 7.81
N GLN A 133 7.63 -13.04 8.08
CA GLN A 133 8.29 -12.45 9.25
C GLN A 133 8.20 -10.91 9.25
N HIS A 134 8.46 -10.27 8.10
CA HIS A 134 8.35 -8.81 7.98
C HIS A 134 6.90 -8.31 8.11
N VAL A 135 5.95 -9.03 7.49
CA VAL A 135 4.53 -8.76 7.65
C VAL A 135 4.14 -8.82 9.12
N GLN A 136 4.51 -9.89 9.83
CA GLN A 136 4.20 -10.04 11.25
C GLN A 136 4.84 -8.94 12.10
N SER A 137 6.13 -8.65 11.90
CA SER A 137 6.84 -7.63 12.70
C SER A 137 6.26 -6.22 12.52
N CYS A 138 5.84 -5.87 11.31
CA CYS A 138 5.27 -4.55 11.05
C CYS A 138 3.77 -4.48 11.36
N SER A 139 3.07 -5.62 11.43
CA SER A 139 1.64 -5.66 11.80
C SER A 139 1.39 -5.41 13.29
N VAL A 140 2.40 -5.62 14.15
CA VAL A 140 2.34 -5.38 15.60
C VAL A 140 2.93 -4.03 16.03
N SER A 141 3.27 -3.17 15.07
CA SER A 141 3.90 -1.86 15.29
C SER A 141 3.16 -0.76 14.56
N ASP A 142 3.17 0.44 15.14
CA ASP A 142 2.65 1.67 14.53
C ASP A 142 3.78 2.56 13.96
N GLY A 143 5.04 2.08 14.01
CA GLY A 143 6.23 2.75 13.48
C GLY A 143 6.88 1.99 12.31
N CYS A 144 6.35 0.83 11.92
CA CYS A 144 6.73 0.13 10.71
C CYS A 144 5.49 -0.10 9.83
N HIS A 145 5.60 0.17 8.54
CA HIS A 145 4.58 -0.18 7.55
C HIS A 145 5.20 -0.93 6.38
N LEU A 146 4.51 -1.96 5.90
CA LEU A 146 4.94 -2.74 4.76
C LEU A 146 4.18 -2.30 3.50
N VAL A 147 4.92 -2.04 2.43
CA VAL A 147 4.37 -1.76 1.09
C VAL A 147 4.59 -2.97 0.21
N SER A 148 3.53 -3.44 -0.45
CA SER A 148 3.62 -4.56 -1.39
C SER A 148 3.59 -4.05 -2.84
N SER A 149 4.49 -4.57 -3.67
CA SER A 149 4.45 -4.48 -5.13
C SER A 149 4.03 -5.85 -5.67
N TYR A 150 2.86 -5.94 -6.29
CA TYR A 150 2.31 -7.23 -6.74
C TYR A 150 1.64 -7.12 -8.11
N HIS A 151 1.48 -8.26 -8.77
CA HIS A 151 0.76 -8.33 -10.04
C HIS A 151 -0.69 -8.76 -9.81
N ARG A 152 -1.66 -7.89 -10.13
CA ARG A 152 -3.10 -8.11 -9.93
C ARG A 152 -3.61 -9.38 -10.60
N GLY A 153 -3.04 -9.74 -11.76
CA GLY A 153 -3.39 -10.97 -12.47
C GLY A 153 -3.21 -12.25 -11.64
N THR A 154 -2.24 -12.30 -10.72
CA THR A 154 -2.04 -13.45 -9.82
C THR A 154 -3.19 -13.58 -8.80
N LEU A 155 -3.85 -12.47 -8.48
CA LEU A 155 -5.06 -12.41 -7.64
C LEU A 155 -6.36 -12.46 -8.46
N LYS A 156 -6.27 -12.74 -9.76
CA LYS A 156 -7.39 -12.71 -10.74
C LYS A 156 -8.06 -11.34 -10.88
N GLN A 157 -7.46 -10.29 -10.35
CA GLN A 157 -7.97 -8.92 -10.43
C GLN A 157 -7.66 -8.29 -11.80
N THR A 158 -8.42 -7.26 -12.17
CA THR A 158 -8.15 -6.48 -13.39
C THR A 158 -6.94 -5.57 -13.18
N GLY A 159 -6.03 -5.51 -14.15
CA GLY A 159 -4.82 -4.68 -14.11
C GLY A 159 -3.54 -5.51 -14.06
N THR A 160 -2.40 -4.83 -13.97
CA THR A 160 -1.06 -5.42 -14.00
C THR A 160 -0.34 -5.20 -12.67
N GLY A 161 0.82 -4.55 -12.67
CA GLY A 161 1.56 -4.21 -11.46
C GLY A 161 0.81 -3.17 -10.62
N HIS A 162 0.83 -3.34 -9.30
CA HIS A 162 0.15 -2.46 -8.35
C HIS A 162 0.93 -2.32 -7.05
N PHE A 163 0.79 -1.17 -6.40
CA PHE A 163 1.34 -0.89 -5.07
C PHE A 163 0.22 -0.59 -4.10
N SER A 164 0.31 -1.12 -2.90
CA SER A 164 -0.57 -0.77 -1.78
C SER A 164 0.08 -1.13 -0.43
N PRO A 165 -0.23 -0.40 0.65
CA PRO A 165 0.23 -0.78 1.98
C PRO A 165 -0.51 -2.01 2.49
N ILE A 166 0.19 -2.80 3.32
CA ILE A 166 -0.40 -3.89 4.10
C ILE A 166 -0.92 -3.31 5.42
N GLY A 167 -2.24 -3.37 5.62
CA GLY A 167 -2.90 -2.88 6.81
C GLY A 167 -2.72 -3.77 8.03
N GLY A 168 -2.47 -5.07 7.83
CA GLY A 168 -2.17 -6.00 8.91
C GLY A 168 -2.26 -7.46 8.46
N TYR A 169 -2.23 -8.37 9.42
CA TYR A 169 -2.01 -9.79 9.17
C TYR A 169 -2.94 -10.68 10.00
N HIS A 170 -3.57 -11.65 9.36
CA HIS A 170 -4.36 -12.69 10.01
C HIS A 170 -3.59 -14.03 9.99
N ALA A 171 -2.82 -14.28 11.05
CA ALA A 171 -1.94 -15.45 11.13
C ALA A 171 -2.68 -16.80 11.03
N GLY A 172 -3.89 -16.92 11.62
CA GLY A 172 -4.67 -18.16 11.61
C GLY A 172 -5.17 -18.59 10.22
N ARG A 173 -5.15 -17.67 9.24
CA ARG A 173 -5.58 -17.93 7.86
C ARG A 173 -4.47 -17.63 6.84
N ASP A 174 -3.29 -17.21 7.32
CA ASP A 174 -2.15 -16.76 6.50
C ASP A 174 -2.58 -15.71 5.45
N MET A 175 -3.30 -14.68 5.89
CA MET A 175 -3.84 -13.63 5.01
C MET A 175 -3.36 -12.24 5.43
N VAL A 176 -3.09 -11.38 4.46
CA VAL A 176 -2.81 -9.95 4.68
C VAL A 176 -3.97 -9.09 4.23
N LEU A 177 -4.23 -7.99 4.93
CA LEU A 177 -5.14 -6.95 4.47
C LEU A 177 -4.39 -5.98 3.55
N ILE A 178 -4.75 -5.94 2.28
CA ILE A 178 -4.24 -4.93 1.33
C ILE A 178 -5.17 -3.72 1.37
N LEU A 179 -4.64 -2.55 1.70
CA LEU A 179 -5.37 -1.28 1.65
C LEU A 179 -5.25 -0.70 0.24
N ASP A 180 -6.05 -1.25 -0.67
CA ASP A 180 -5.96 -0.95 -2.10
C ASP A 180 -6.30 0.51 -2.41
N VAL A 181 -5.34 1.26 -2.96
CA VAL A 181 -5.48 2.70 -3.27
C VAL A 181 -6.26 3.00 -4.56
N ALA A 182 -6.67 1.98 -5.33
CA ALA A 182 -7.36 2.12 -6.62
C ALA A 182 -8.89 2.25 -6.53
#